data_AF-A0A2J6RKB3-F1
#
_entry.id   AF-A0A2J6RKB3-F1
#
_cell.length_a   1.000
_cell.length_b   1.000
_cell.length_c   1.000
_cell.angle_alpha   90.00
_cell.angle_beta   90.00
_cell.angle_gamma   90.00
#
_symmetry.space_group_name_H-M   'P 1'
#
loop_
_entity.id
_entity.type
_entity.pdbx_description
1 polymer ?
#
loop_
_entity_poly.entity_id
_entity_poly.type
_entity_poly.pdbx_seq_one_letter_code
_entity_poly.pdbx_strand_id
1 'polypeptide(L)'
;MRCSISTVAVAASSLLVKEVFAGRYDVQKRDTVVVTDAVIVTEEVTVYDYGTSTSTGEALAVATFTSDGVPVVIAAASSTPISSTTEAPAVLIQQTPTSSTPIPAPKPTTSTTPVPVVVPTTTEAPVVAPTTLVAVVSSAAKVVSAAVPIATSSSSTTSSSAKRGLAYNDVSLLSGFESSKSISWAYDWGSSSDGTIPSAFEFVPLLWGLASSFTSGWNAAATAAIAAGSTHLMSFNEPDLSSQSNISPADAAAGFLQYMQPFAGKAQLGAPAVTNGGSPMGLTWLGNFLDACTDCQIDFVCIHWYNGGDADAFMDYVDQAYTAGGNRPLWITEFQGEGDATAQNSFLETVIPQLDASPKVARYAYFMASDGNLLSSGTSLSALGTTFAFTD
;
A
#
# COMPACT_ATOMS: atom_id res chain seq x y z
N MET A 1 -20.65 -10.53 -41.14
CA MET A 1 -19.53 -10.76 -42.07
C MET A 1 -18.41 -9.82 -41.65
N ARG A 2 -17.20 -10.37 -41.45
CA ARG A 2 -16.01 -9.68 -40.91
C ARG A 2 -15.58 -8.50 -41.81
N CYS A 3 -15.07 -7.43 -41.20
CA CYS A 3 -13.69 -7.01 -41.46
C CYS A 3 -13.18 -6.12 -40.33
N SER A 4 -12.12 -6.60 -39.66
CA SER A 4 -11.29 -5.87 -38.71
C SER A 4 -10.25 -5.09 -39.51
N ILE A 5 -10.07 -3.81 -39.23
CA ILE A 5 -8.85 -3.08 -39.61
C ILE A 5 -8.43 -2.27 -38.39
N SER A 6 -7.64 -2.88 -37.51
CA SER A 6 -6.84 -2.13 -36.52
C SER A 6 -5.57 -1.69 -37.25
N THR A 7 -5.51 -0.43 -37.65
CA THR A 7 -4.27 0.15 -38.16
C THR A 7 -3.47 0.64 -36.97
N VAL A 8 -2.44 -0.14 -36.60
CA VAL A 8 -1.43 0.28 -35.61
C VAL A 8 -0.52 1.31 -36.30
N ALA A 9 -0.58 2.57 -35.86
CA ALA A 9 0.39 3.59 -36.25
C ALA A 9 1.42 3.73 -35.12
N VAL A 10 2.65 3.26 -35.36
CA VAL A 10 3.78 3.46 -34.46
C VAL A 10 4.59 4.63 -34.96
N ALA A 11 4.59 5.75 -34.24
CA ALA A 11 5.58 6.81 -34.43
C ALA A 11 5.69 7.73 -33.21
N ALA A 12 6.76 7.56 -32.43
CA ALA A 12 7.64 8.64 -31.95
C ALA A 12 8.74 8.00 -31.10
N SER A 13 10.00 8.34 -31.37
CA SER A 13 11.15 7.97 -30.52
C SER A 13 11.77 9.25 -29.98
N SER A 14 11.87 9.39 -28.67
CA SER A 14 12.69 10.42 -28.02
C SER A 14 13.82 9.72 -27.27
N LEU A 15 15.07 9.96 -27.69
CA LEU A 15 16.25 9.43 -27.01
C LEU A 15 16.57 10.28 -25.77
N LEU A 16 16.69 9.64 -24.62
CA LEU A 16 17.37 10.18 -23.44
C LEU A 16 18.70 9.44 -23.28
N VAL A 17 19.80 10.18 -23.30
CA VAL A 17 21.14 9.64 -23.05
C VAL A 17 21.45 9.86 -21.57
N LYS A 18 21.75 8.78 -20.85
CA LYS A 18 22.20 8.84 -19.45
C LYS A 18 23.63 8.33 -19.36
N GLU A 19 24.54 9.13 -18.81
CA GLU A 19 25.88 8.66 -18.47
C GLU A 19 25.84 7.93 -17.12
N VAL A 20 26.30 6.68 -17.09
CA VAL A 20 26.42 5.88 -15.87
C VAL A 20 27.82 6.03 -15.29
N PHE A 21 27.94 6.61 -14.10
CA PHE A 21 29.15 6.53 -13.28
C PHE A 21 29.09 5.27 -12.41
N ALA A 22 29.94 4.28 -12.68
CA ALA A 22 30.15 3.14 -11.79
C ALA A 22 31.41 3.35 -10.94
N GLY A 23 31.24 3.24 -9.62
CA GLY A 23 32.31 3.33 -8.63
C GLY A 23 32.99 1.99 -8.33
N ARG A 24 34.33 2.06 -8.26
CA ARG A 24 35.29 1.19 -7.56
C ARG A 24 35.30 -0.31 -7.90
N TYR A 25 35.94 -0.67 -9.01
CA TYR A 25 37.00 -1.70 -9.05
C TYR A 25 37.97 -1.38 -10.21
N ASP A 26 39.26 -1.40 -9.86
CA ASP A 26 40.51 -1.32 -10.65
C ASP A 26 40.70 -0.24 -11.74
N VAL A 27 41.82 0.46 -11.63
CA VAL A 27 42.18 1.64 -12.43
C VAL A 27 43.07 1.19 -13.58
N GLN A 28 42.49 0.74 -14.70
CA GLN A 28 43.07 0.82 -16.05
C GLN A 28 42.07 0.34 -17.11
N LYS A 29 41.75 1.24 -18.06
CA LYS A 29 40.67 1.22 -19.08
C LYS A 29 39.25 1.49 -18.53
N ARG A 30 38.78 2.72 -18.74
CA ARG A 30 37.36 3.06 -18.69
C ARG A 30 36.78 2.73 -20.07
N ASP A 31 36.03 1.64 -20.17
CA ASP A 31 35.17 1.42 -21.33
C ASP A 31 33.90 2.25 -21.11
N THR A 32 33.71 3.30 -21.90
CA THR A 32 32.49 4.09 -21.88
C THR A 32 31.41 3.31 -22.64
N VAL A 33 30.32 3.03 -21.95
CA VAL A 33 29.19 2.30 -22.52
C VAL A 33 28.01 3.24 -22.59
N VAL A 34 27.40 3.36 -23.77
CA VAL A 34 26.15 4.10 -23.92
C VAL A 34 25.00 3.10 -23.80
N VAL A 35 24.10 3.37 -22.86
CA VAL A 35 22.82 2.69 -22.74
C VAL A 35 21.76 3.66 -23.22
N THR A 36 20.96 3.22 -24.18
CA THR A 36 19.85 4.00 -24.72
C THR A 36 18.57 3.32 -24.27
N ASP A 37 17.77 4.03 -23.49
CA ASP A 37 16.44 3.56 -23.12
C ASP A 37 15.44 4.10 -24.13
N ALA A 38 14.57 3.22 -24.62
CA ALA A 38 13.46 3.63 -25.46
C ALA A 38 12.20 3.67 -24.60
N VAL A 39 11.56 4.85 -24.54
CA VAL A 39 10.21 4.98 -24.00
C VAL A 39 9.25 4.80 -25.16
N ILE A 40 8.45 3.73 -25.10
CA ILE A 40 7.41 3.45 -26.10
C ILE A 40 6.07 3.76 -25.44
N VAL A 41 5.40 4.77 -25.98
CA VAL A 41 4.03 5.13 -25.62
C VAL A 41 3.10 4.56 -26.68
N THR A 42 2.17 3.72 -26.25
CA THR A 42 1.12 3.16 -27.11
C THR A 42 -0.18 3.87 -26.80
N GLU A 43 -0.72 4.54 -27.81
CA GLU A 43 -2.01 5.20 -27.73
C GLU A 43 -3.00 4.49 -28.64
N GLU A 44 -4.23 4.32 -28.16
CA GLU A 44 -5.34 3.90 -28.98
C GLU A 44 -6.21 5.11 -29.32
N VAL A 45 -6.59 5.19 -30.59
CA VAL A 45 -7.48 6.24 -31.10
C VAL A 45 -8.71 5.56 -31.67
N THR A 46 -9.88 5.93 -31.14
CA THR A 46 -11.14 5.45 -31.71
C THR A 46 -11.51 6.30 -32.91
N VAL A 47 -11.73 5.66 -34.06
CA VAL A 47 -12.20 6.33 -35.28
C VAL A 47 -13.68 6.05 -35.47
N TYR A 48 -14.47 7.12 -35.56
CA TYR A 48 -15.89 7.05 -35.84
C TYR A 48 -16.13 7.40 -37.30
N ASP A 49 -16.71 6.45 -38.05
CA ASP A 49 -17.09 6.60 -39.44
C ASP A 49 -18.61 6.89 -39.55
N TYR A 50 -18.95 7.99 -40.21
CA TYR A 50 -20.32 8.43 -40.43
C TYR A 50 -20.74 8.35 -41.91
N GLY A 51 -19.99 7.62 -42.73
CA GLY A 51 -20.29 7.29 -44.13
C GLY A 51 -19.85 8.35 -45.14
N THR A 52 -20.00 9.64 -44.84
CA THR A 52 -19.50 10.74 -45.69
C THR A 52 -18.33 11.50 -45.05
N SER A 53 -18.02 11.22 -43.78
CA SER A 53 -16.89 11.78 -43.04
C SER A 53 -16.42 10.83 -41.94
N THR A 54 -15.17 11.00 -41.52
CA THR A 54 -14.56 10.28 -40.39
C THR A 54 -14.10 11.29 -39.34
N SER A 55 -14.27 10.97 -38.07
CA SER A 55 -13.69 11.73 -36.95
C SER A 55 -12.92 10.80 -36.01
N THR A 56 -11.78 11.26 -35.51
CA THR A 56 -11.02 10.56 -34.48
C THR A 56 -11.36 11.13 -33.12
N GLY A 57 -11.57 10.27 -32.11
CA GLY A 57 -11.62 10.68 -30.70
C GLY A 57 -10.25 11.11 -30.18
N GLU A 58 -10.21 11.60 -28.94
CA GLU A 58 -8.93 11.88 -28.27
C GLU A 58 -8.13 10.59 -28.10
N ALA A 59 -6.82 10.69 -28.27
CA ALA A 59 -5.91 9.57 -28.07
C ALA A 59 -5.88 9.22 -26.57
N LEU A 60 -6.08 7.94 -26.26
CA LEU A 60 -5.97 7.43 -24.90
C LEU A 60 -4.68 6.65 -24.77
N ALA A 61 -3.85 7.00 -23.80
CA ALA A 61 -2.66 6.23 -23.46
C ALA A 61 -3.11 4.89 -22.88
N VAL A 62 -2.75 3.79 -23.54
CA VAL A 62 -3.16 2.43 -23.11
C VAL A 62 -1.99 1.66 -22.52
N ALA A 63 -0.75 1.97 -22.93
CA ALA A 63 0.44 1.43 -22.31
C ALA A 63 1.66 2.34 -22.49
N THR A 64 2.49 2.40 -21.45
CA THR A 64 3.83 2.97 -21.52
C THR A 64 4.79 1.91 -21.00
N PHE A 65 5.83 1.62 -21.77
CA PHE A 65 6.89 0.74 -21.30
C PHE A 65 8.26 1.28 -21.70
N THR A 66 9.23 1.05 -20.82
CA THR A 66 10.64 1.36 -21.05
C THR A 66 11.34 0.07 -21.40
N SER A 67 12.00 0.03 -22.56
CA SER A 67 12.88 -1.09 -22.91
C SER A 67 14.33 -0.65 -22.79
N ASP A 68 15.07 -1.32 -21.93
CA ASP A 68 16.51 -1.09 -21.77
C ASP A 68 17.25 -1.65 -23.00
N GLY A 69 18.01 -0.79 -23.68
CA GLY A 69 18.82 -1.20 -24.83
C GLY A 69 20.02 -2.07 -24.44
N VAL A 70 20.54 -2.85 -25.39
CA VAL A 70 21.80 -3.58 -25.19
C VAL A 70 22.95 -2.57 -25.08
N PRO A 71 23.79 -2.61 -24.03
CA PRO A 71 24.89 -1.67 -23.87
C PRO A 71 25.90 -1.78 -25.03
N VAL A 72 26.23 -0.66 -25.69
CA VAL A 72 27.22 -0.63 -26.78
C VAL A 72 28.50 0.04 -26.30
N VAL A 73 29.62 -0.66 -26.46
CA VAL A 73 30.96 -0.14 -26.11
C VAL A 73 31.40 0.86 -27.17
N ILE A 74 31.70 2.10 -26.75
CA ILE A 74 32.28 3.10 -27.65
C ILE A 74 33.78 3.11 -27.47
N ALA A 75 34.53 2.76 -28.53
CA ALA A 75 35.98 2.85 -28.52
C ALA A 75 36.41 4.33 -28.45
N ALA A 76 37.27 4.65 -27.49
CA ALA A 76 37.80 6.00 -27.29
C ALA A 76 38.56 6.48 -28.53
N ALA A 77 37.99 7.42 -29.27
CA ALA A 77 38.68 8.13 -30.34
C ALA A 77 39.66 9.15 -29.72
N SER A 78 40.93 9.05 -30.12
CA SER A 78 42.00 9.94 -29.71
C SER A 78 41.73 11.35 -30.24
N SER A 79 41.79 12.35 -29.37
CA SER A 79 41.53 13.75 -29.67
C SER A 79 42.60 14.35 -30.59
N THR A 80 42.19 14.92 -31.73
CA THR A 80 42.94 15.99 -32.41
C THR A 80 42.02 17.19 -32.65
N PRO A 81 42.46 18.43 -32.34
CA PRO A 81 41.64 19.61 -32.57
C PRO A 81 41.72 20.04 -34.03
N ILE A 82 40.58 20.34 -34.67
CA ILE A 82 40.54 21.04 -35.96
C ILE A 82 39.47 22.14 -35.92
N SER A 83 39.89 23.32 -36.36
CA SER A 83 39.20 24.61 -36.39
C SER A 83 37.95 24.69 -37.27
N SER A 84 37.13 25.68 -36.92
CA SER A 84 35.98 26.27 -37.62
C SER A 84 36.15 26.54 -39.12
N THR A 85 35.07 26.38 -39.91
CA THR A 85 34.56 27.40 -40.87
C THR A 85 33.21 27.00 -41.50
N THR A 86 32.25 27.95 -41.41
CA THR A 86 31.29 28.47 -42.42
C THR A 86 30.08 27.67 -42.96
N GLU A 87 28.95 28.38 -42.88
CA GLU A 87 27.82 28.51 -43.81
C GLU A 87 26.61 27.56 -43.73
N ALA A 88 25.46 28.19 -43.47
CA ALA A 88 24.11 27.62 -43.57
C ALA A 88 23.43 28.12 -44.86
N PRO A 89 22.54 27.32 -45.47
CA PRO A 89 21.47 27.86 -46.29
C PRO A 89 20.11 27.70 -45.61
N ALA A 90 19.33 28.79 -45.67
CA ALA A 90 17.95 28.87 -45.25
C ALA A 90 16.99 28.25 -46.28
N VAL A 91 15.87 27.67 -45.83
CA VAL A 91 14.70 27.40 -46.68
C VAL A 91 13.39 27.71 -45.94
N LEU A 92 12.81 28.85 -46.33
CA LEU A 92 11.42 29.24 -46.56
C LEU A 92 10.26 28.37 -46.01
N ILE A 93 9.44 28.95 -45.11
CA ILE A 93 8.06 28.51 -44.83
C ILE A 93 7.08 29.54 -45.41
N GLN A 94 6.20 29.09 -46.29
CA GLN A 94 5.15 29.88 -46.92
C GLN A 94 3.80 29.62 -46.21
N GLN A 95 3.11 30.69 -45.82
CA GLN A 95 1.84 30.68 -45.10
C GLN A 95 0.61 30.75 -46.02
N THR A 96 -0.55 30.49 -45.39
CA THR A 96 -1.92 31.05 -45.60
C THR A 96 -2.83 30.46 -46.68
N PRO A 97 -4.19 30.63 -46.62
CA PRO A 97 -5.07 31.12 -45.52
C PRO A 97 -6.41 30.36 -45.32
N THR A 98 -7.13 30.80 -44.28
CA THR A 98 -8.52 30.53 -43.82
C THR A 98 -9.65 30.91 -44.78
N SER A 99 -10.84 30.26 -44.67
CA SER A 99 -12.16 30.91 -44.83
C SER A 99 -13.36 30.11 -44.27
N SER A 100 -14.36 30.88 -43.81
CA SER A 100 -15.69 30.64 -43.18
C SER A 100 -16.72 29.91 -44.08
N THR A 101 -17.85 29.29 -43.66
CA THR A 101 -19.03 29.73 -42.85
C THR A 101 -20.07 28.53 -42.77
N PRO A 102 -21.16 28.57 -41.96
CA PRO A 102 -21.96 27.40 -41.48
C PRO A 102 -23.33 27.19 -42.19
N ILE A 103 -24.10 26.09 -41.91
CA ILE A 103 -25.60 25.86 -42.03
C ILE A 103 -25.97 24.33 -42.11
N PRO A 104 -27.17 23.79 -41.71
CA PRO A 104 -27.84 23.66 -40.41
C PRO A 104 -28.19 22.16 -40.03
N ALA A 105 -28.80 21.91 -38.85
CA ALA A 105 -29.21 20.56 -38.38
C ALA A 105 -30.59 20.09 -38.90
N PRO A 106 -30.85 18.76 -38.93
CA PRO A 106 -32.22 18.25 -38.72
C PRO A 106 -32.35 17.15 -37.62
N LYS A 107 -33.23 17.47 -36.66
CA LYS A 107 -34.21 16.69 -35.86
C LYS A 107 -34.10 15.15 -35.73
N PRO A 108 -34.29 14.59 -34.49
CA PRO A 108 -34.23 13.15 -34.23
C PRO A 108 -35.55 12.43 -34.56
N THR A 109 -35.44 11.18 -35.01
CA THR A 109 -36.56 10.22 -35.06
C THR A 109 -36.27 9.03 -34.15
N THR A 110 -37.17 8.85 -33.19
CA THR A 110 -37.28 7.73 -32.26
C THR A 110 -37.75 6.48 -32.99
N SER A 111 -37.17 5.31 -32.67
CA SER A 111 -37.90 4.04 -32.77
C SER A 111 -37.30 2.99 -31.85
N THR A 112 -38.13 2.61 -30.88
CA THR A 112 -38.04 1.56 -29.88
C THR A 112 -38.43 0.20 -30.47
N THR A 113 -37.69 -0.88 -30.19
CA THR A 113 -38.30 -2.18 -29.78
C THR A 113 -37.25 -3.19 -29.28
N PRO A 114 -37.61 -4.12 -28.36
CA PRO A 114 -36.70 -4.75 -27.41
C PRO A 114 -36.28 -6.19 -27.73
N VAL A 115 -35.24 -6.60 -26.99
CA VAL A 115 -34.55 -7.88 -26.89
C VAL A 115 -35.42 -8.96 -26.22
N PRO A 116 -35.29 -10.26 -26.58
CA PRO A 116 -35.77 -11.35 -25.73
C PRO A 116 -34.68 -11.86 -24.76
N VAL A 117 -35.09 -11.98 -23.50
CA VAL A 117 -34.38 -12.50 -22.33
C VAL A 117 -34.29 -14.03 -22.37
N VAL A 118 -33.14 -14.59 -21.99
CA VAL A 118 -32.95 -16.04 -21.75
C VAL A 118 -32.76 -16.27 -20.25
N VAL A 119 -33.59 -17.14 -19.69
CA VAL A 119 -33.63 -17.59 -18.29
C VAL A 119 -32.66 -18.77 -18.11
N PRO A 120 -31.80 -18.81 -17.07
CA PRO A 120 -31.08 -20.02 -16.68
C PRO A 120 -31.81 -20.79 -15.56
N THR A 121 -31.88 -22.10 -15.73
CA THR A 121 -32.48 -23.06 -14.79
C THR A 121 -31.43 -23.55 -13.78
N THR A 122 -31.81 -23.60 -12.51
CA THR A 122 -31.01 -24.11 -11.39
C THR A 122 -31.10 -25.64 -11.28
N THR A 123 -30.04 -26.28 -10.78
CA THR A 123 -30.10 -27.67 -10.29
C THR A 123 -29.21 -27.79 -9.05
N GLU A 124 -29.84 -28.08 -7.92
CA GLU A 124 -29.26 -28.29 -6.60
C GLU A 124 -29.02 -29.81 -6.39
N ALA A 125 -27.93 -30.17 -5.71
CA ALA A 125 -27.61 -31.54 -5.31
C ALA A 125 -27.20 -31.58 -3.82
N PRO A 126 -27.40 -32.70 -3.12
CA PRO A 126 -27.88 -32.70 -1.73
C PRO A 126 -26.80 -32.68 -0.64
N VAL A 127 -27.20 -32.11 0.50
CA VAL A 127 -26.48 -32.03 1.77
C VAL A 127 -26.41 -33.40 2.47
N VAL A 128 -25.20 -33.80 2.91
CA VAL A 128 -24.98 -34.98 3.76
C VAL A 128 -24.69 -34.52 5.19
N ALA A 129 -25.50 -34.99 6.15
CA ALA A 129 -25.36 -34.73 7.58
C ALA A 129 -24.31 -35.65 8.24
N PRO A 130 -23.45 -35.16 9.16
CA PRO A 130 -22.58 -36.01 9.95
C PRO A 130 -23.29 -36.58 11.18
N THR A 131 -23.10 -37.88 11.41
CA THR A 131 -23.68 -38.65 12.51
C THR A 131 -22.80 -38.57 13.77
N THR A 132 -23.43 -38.42 14.92
CA THR A 132 -22.87 -38.40 16.28
C THR A 132 -22.09 -39.68 16.65
N LEU A 133 -20.90 -39.53 17.24
CA LEU A 133 -20.21 -40.61 17.96
C LEU A 133 -20.03 -40.27 19.44
N VAL A 134 -20.31 -41.29 20.24
CA VAL A 134 -20.54 -41.32 21.69
C VAL A 134 -19.21 -41.35 22.46
N ALA A 135 -19.20 -40.70 23.62
CA ALA A 135 -18.09 -40.69 24.57
C ALA A 135 -17.85 -42.07 25.20
N VAL A 136 -16.58 -42.52 25.19
CA VAL A 136 -16.12 -43.69 25.95
C VAL A 136 -15.40 -43.19 27.19
N VAL A 137 -16.01 -43.44 28.35
CA VAL A 137 -15.37 -43.33 29.67
C VAL A 137 -14.29 -44.40 29.81
N SER A 138 -13.09 -44.02 30.26
CA SER A 138 -12.07 -44.96 30.73
C SER A 138 -11.44 -44.46 32.03
N SER A 139 -11.28 -45.43 32.91
CA SER A 139 -11.12 -45.31 34.36
C SER A 139 -9.75 -44.82 34.81
N ALA A 140 -9.76 -44.27 36.03
CA ALA A 140 -8.66 -43.68 36.76
C ALA A 140 -7.44 -44.61 36.96
N ALA A 141 -6.25 -44.04 36.79
CA ALA A 141 -5.03 -44.52 37.43
C ALA A 141 -4.43 -43.37 38.26
N LYS A 142 -4.24 -43.67 39.55
CA LYS A 142 -3.75 -42.79 40.59
C LYS A 142 -2.22 -42.70 40.47
N VAL A 143 -1.70 -41.53 40.12
CA VAL A 143 -0.25 -41.25 40.22
C VAL A 143 -0.06 -40.09 41.17
N VAL A 144 0.65 -40.37 42.26
CA VAL A 144 1.07 -39.42 43.29
C VAL A 144 2.23 -38.62 42.71
N SER A 145 2.10 -37.30 42.65
CA SER A 145 3.25 -36.42 42.41
C SER A 145 3.10 -35.12 43.19
N ALA A 146 4.23 -34.69 43.75
CA ALA A 146 4.38 -33.69 44.78
C ALA A 146 3.83 -32.31 44.40
N ALA A 147 3.22 -31.63 45.39
CA ALA A 147 2.76 -30.26 45.26
C ALA A 147 3.95 -29.30 45.11
N VAL A 148 4.05 -28.69 43.93
CA VAL A 148 4.82 -27.46 43.70
C VAL A 148 3.85 -26.30 43.93
N PRO A 149 4.21 -25.22 44.66
CA PRO A 149 3.30 -24.11 44.86
C PRO A 149 3.06 -23.43 43.50
N ILE A 150 1.81 -23.44 43.06
CA ILE A 150 1.35 -22.60 41.96
C ILE A 150 1.49 -21.16 42.45
N ALA A 151 2.45 -20.42 41.89
CA ALA A 151 2.46 -18.99 41.98
C ALA A 151 1.14 -18.50 41.36
N THR A 152 0.25 -18.00 42.21
CA THR A 152 -0.86 -17.15 41.78
C THR A 152 -0.26 -15.95 41.06
N SER A 153 -0.28 -16.00 39.73
CA SER A 153 -0.09 -14.83 38.90
C SER A 153 -1.22 -13.87 39.25
N SER A 154 -0.91 -12.93 40.14
CA SER A 154 -1.76 -11.78 40.41
C SER A 154 -2.15 -11.19 39.07
N SER A 155 -3.45 -11.16 38.78
CA SER A 155 -4.02 -10.28 37.77
C SER A 155 -3.63 -8.87 38.20
N SER A 156 -2.50 -8.39 37.69
CA SER A 156 -2.24 -6.97 37.63
C SER A 156 -3.34 -6.41 36.77
N THR A 157 -4.23 -5.64 37.37
CA THR A 157 -5.02 -4.63 36.68
C THR A 157 -4.10 -3.94 35.68
N THR A 158 -4.21 -4.31 34.41
CA THR A 158 -3.46 -3.72 33.32
C THR A 158 -3.79 -2.24 33.35
N SER A 159 -2.83 -1.41 33.78
CA SER A 159 -2.79 -0.03 33.31
C SER A 159 -2.99 -0.10 31.81
N SER A 160 -3.98 0.58 31.26
CA SER A 160 -4.16 0.67 29.81
C SER A 160 -2.83 1.13 29.23
N SER A 161 -2.07 0.21 28.65
CA SER A 161 -0.86 0.54 27.91
C SER A 161 -1.31 1.47 26.80
N ALA A 162 -0.72 2.67 26.72
CA ALA A 162 -1.02 3.64 25.68
C ALA A 162 -0.99 2.98 24.29
N LYS A 163 -2.16 2.74 23.69
CA LYS A 163 -2.33 2.02 22.42
C LYS A 163 -2.26 2.93 21.20
N ARG A 164 -2.52 4.22 21.40
CA ARG A 164 -2.66 5.19 20.31
C ARG A 164 -1.29 5.49 19.70
N GLY A 165 -1.27 5.59 18.38
CA GLY A 165 -0.09 5.93 17.60
C GLY A 165 -0.35 7.06 16.63
N LEU A 166 0.74 7.64 16.13
CA LEU A 166 0.72 8.71 15.14
C LEU A 166 1.25 8.19 13.80
N ALA A 167 0.36 8.04 12.83
CA ALA A 167 0.74 7.94 11.43
C ALA A 167 1.12 9.36 10.94
N TYR A 168 2.30 9.58 10.37
CA TYR A 168 2.76 10.92 9.99
C TYR A 168 3.56 10.93 8.68
N ASN A 169 3.66 12.10 8.04
CA ASN A 169 4.61 12.34 6.94
C ASN A 169 5.62 13.43 7.32
N ASP A 170 5.21 14.40 8.13
CA ASP A 170 6.08 15.44 8.67
C ASP A 170 6.31 15.20 10.17
N VAL A 171 7.52 14.76 10.50
CA VAL A 171 7.94 14.45 11.88
C VAL A 171 7.83 15.64 12.83
N SER A 172 7.90 16.89 12.32
CA SER A 172 7.83 18.08 13.16
C SER A 172 6.46 18.25 13.84
N LEU A 173 5.41 17.71 13.23
CA LEU A 173 4.03 17.76 13.73
C LEU A 173 3.85 16.93 15.00
N LEU A 174 4.68 15.90 15.22
CA LEU A 174 4.57 15.00 16.37
C LEU A 174 4.71 15.73 17.71
N SER A 175 5.46 16.83 17.75
CA SER A 175 5.63 17.63 18.96
C SER A 175 4.31 18.22 19.50
N GLY A 176 3.27 18.35 18.66
CA GLY A 176 1.93 18.74 19.08
C GLY A 176 1.25 17.76 20.04
N PHE A 177 1.73 16.51 20.12
CA PHE A 177 1.11 15.44 20.90
C PHE A 177 1.88 15.03 22.16
N GLU A 178 3.06 15.62 22.45
CA GLU A 178 3.95 15.18 23.56
C GLU A 178 3.30 15.22 24.95
N SER A 179 2.24 16.01 25.12
CA SER A 179 1.50 16.11 26.37
C SER A 179 0.51 14.96 26.58
N SER A 180 0.11 14.24 25.52
CA SER A 180 -0.77 13.06 25.63
C SER A 180 -0.05 11.91 26.33
N LYS A 181 -0.79 11.22 27.20
CA LYS A 181 -0.33 9.98 27.86
C LYS A 181 -0.90 8.72 27.22
N SER A 182 -1.81 8.88 26.26
CA SER A 182 -2.47 7.78 25.55
C SER A 182 -1.76 7.43 24.24
N ILE A 183 -0.89 8.31 23.76
CA ILE A 183 -0.08 8.12 22.54
C ILE A 183 1.33 7.69 22.93
N SER A 184 1.83 6.61 22.32
CA SER A 184 3.13 6.00 22.70
C SER A 184 4.05 5.66 21.53
N TRP A 185 3.57 5.72 20.29
CA TRP A 185 4.33 5.28 19.13
C TRP A 185 3.97 6.08 17.88
N ALA A 186 4.84 6.04 16.87
CA ALA A 186 4.66 6.72 15.60
C ALA A 186 5.27 5.92 14.46
N TYR A 187 4.73 6.09 13.25
CA TYR A 187 5.27 5.53 12.01
C TYR A 187 4.92 6.43 10.82
N ASP A 188 5.67 6.32 9.73
CA ASP A 188 5.55 7.19 8.55
C ASP A 188 5.58 6.41 7.23
N TRP A 189 5.17 5.15 7.26
CA TRP A 189 5.27 4.22 6.12
C TRP A 189 6.70 3.95 5.62
N GLY A 190 7.72 4.56 6.26
CA GLY A 190 9.11 4.47 5.92
C GLY A 190 9.89 3.48 6.78
N SER A 191 11.10 3.16 6.30
CA SER A 191 12.08 2.38 7.07
C SER A 191 12.87 3.22 8.08
N SER A 192 12.83 4.55 7.93
CA SER A 192 13.49 5.55 8.78
C SER A 192 12.49 6.64 9.14
N SER A 193 12.71 7.31 10.28
CA SER A 193 11.77 8.30 10.83
C SER A 193 11.78 9.68 10.16
N ASP A 194 12.62 9.86 9.13
CA ASP A 194 12.83 11.09 8.38
C ASP A 194 12.99 12.37 9.25
N GLY A 195 13.60 12.18 10.42
CA GLY A 195 13.96 13.21 11.39
C GLY A 195 13.97 12.67 12.81
N THR A 196 13.93 13.57 13.79
CA THR A 196 14.02 13.21 15.22
C THR A 196 12.64 13.00 15.79
N ILE A 197 12.34 11.77 16.21
CA ILE A 197 11.11 11.44 16.94
C ILE A 197 11.16 12.05 18.35
N PRO A 198 10.11 12.75 18.81
CA PRO A 198 9.99 13.16 20.19
C PRO A 198 10.13 11.97 21.14
N SER A 199 10.92 12.12 22.22
CA SER A 199 11.25 11.02 23.14
C SER A 199 10.05 10.34 23.83
N ALA A 200 8.87 10.95 23.74
CA ALA A 200 7.61 10.38 24.20
C ALA A 200 7.13 9.19 23.36
N PHE A 201 7.65 9.03 22.12
CA PHE A 201 7.15 8.05 21.17
C PHE A 201 8.24 7.08 20.72
N GLU A 202 7.86 5.81 20.58
CA GLU A 202 8.61 4.80 19.84
C GLU A 202 8.42 5.00 18.33
N PHE A 203 9.51 5.07 17.56
CA PHE A 203 9.42 4.91 16.11
C PHE A 203 9.24 3.44 15.74
N VAL A 204 8.28 3.13 14.85
CA VAL A 204 8.08 1.77 14.32
C VAL A 204 8.38 1.77 12.81
N PRO A 205 9.53 1.23 12.36
CA PRO A 205 9.85 1.10 10.95
C PRO A 205 8.88 0.19 10.21
N LEU A 206 8.60 0.53 8.95
CA LEU A 206 7.78 -0.24 8.04
C LEU A 206 8.57 -0.59 6.77
N LEU A 207 8.62 -1.88 6.43
CA LEU A 207 9.10 -2.34 5.12
C LEU A 207 7.95 -2.27 4.13
N TRP A 208 7.90 -1.20 3.33
CA TRP A 208 6.71 -0.88 2.55
C TRP A 208 6.36 -1.89 1.46
N GLY A 209 7.35 -2.46 0.78
CA GLY A 209 7.13 -3.44 -0.27
C GLY A 209 8.42 -4.16 -0.66
N LEU A 210 8.37 -4.93 -1.76
CA LEU A 210 9.50 -5.78 -2.20
C LEU A 210 10.38 -5.16 -3.29
N ALA A 211 10.02 -3.98 -3.81
CA ALA A 211 10.89 -3.25 -4.72
C ALA A 211 12.24 -2.93 -4.05
N SER A 212 13.31 -2.90 -4.84
CA SER A 212 14.68 -2.68 -4.34
C SER A 212 14.85 -1.34 -3.61
N SER A 213 14.03 -0.33 -3.95
CA SER A 213 13.96 0.95 -3.25
C SER A 213 13.56 0.82 -1.79
N PHE A 214 12.78 -0.21 -1.42
CA PHE A 214 12.36 -0.48 -0.04
C PHE A 214 13.27 -1.50 0.66
N THR A 215 13.73 -2.53 -0.07
CA THR A 215 14.45 -3.66 0.53
C THR A 215 15.95 -3.45 0.69
N SER A 216 16.59 -2.63 -0.15
CA SER A 216 18.06 -2.48 -0.17
C SER A 216 18.62 -1.86 1.13
N GLY A 217 17.91 -0.91 1.72
CA GLY A 217 18.29 -0.26 2.99
C GLY A 217 17.67 -0.91 4.23
N TRP A 218 16.69 -1.80 4.06
CA TRP A 218 15.84 -2.29 5.15
C TRP A 218 16.62 -2.86 6.33
N ASN A 219 17.59 -3.75 6.07
CA ASN A 219 18.30 -4.43 7.15
C ASN A 219 19.06 -3.44 8.05
N ALA A 220 19.70 -2.44 7.44
CA ALA A 220 20.44 -1.40 8.16
C ALA A 220 19.47 -0.50 8.95
N ALA A 221 18.36 -0.09 8.32
CA ALA A 221 17.36 0.77 8.93
C ALA A 221 16.66 0.10 10.13
N ALA A 222 16.17 -1.13 9.97
CA ALA A 222 15.56 -1.91 11.04
C ALA A 222 16.55 -2.18 12.19
N THR A 223 17.81 -2.51 11.89
CA THR A 223 18.85 -2.69 12.92
C THR A 223 19.10 -1.40 13.70
N ALA A 224 19.19 -0.25 13.02
CA ALA A 224 19.39 1.05 13.65
C ALA A 224 18.20 1.45 14.52
N ALA A 225 16.97 1.23 14.06
CA ALA A 225 15.77 1.51 14.82
C ALA A 225 15.66 0.66 16.09
N ILE A 226 15.96 -0.65 15.99
CA ILE A 226 16.00 -1.54 17.17
C ILE A 226 17.05 -1.06 18.17
N ALA A 227 18.25 -0.69 17.69
CA ALA A 227 19.30 -0.15 18.55
C ALA A 227 18.91 1.19 19.21
N ALA A 228 18.03 1.97 18.57
CA ALA A 228 17.45 3.20 19.11
C ALA A 228 16.23 2.98 20.04
N GLY A 229 15.80 1.73 20.25
CA GLY A 229 14.72 1.37 21.17
C GLY A 229 13.41 0.96 20.52
N SER A 230 13.36 0.84 19.18
CA SER A 230 12.20 0.26 18.51
C SER A 230 12.06 -1.22 18.90
N THR A 231 10.86 -1.59 19.32
CA THR A 231 10.48 -2.94 19.77
C THR A 231 9.63 -3.68 18.75
N HIS A 232 9.20 -3.00 17.68
CA HIS A 232 8.33 -3.54 16.65
C HIS A 232 8.86 -3.20 15.25
N LEU A 233 8.56 -4.06 14.29
CA LEU A 233 8.75 -3.80 12.86
C LEU A 233 7.47 -4.18 12.11
N MET A 234 7.06 -3.35 11.16
CA MET A 234 5.90 -3.62 10.31
C MET A 234 6.33 -4.03 8.90
N SER A 235 5.53 -4.87 8.25
CA SER A 235 5.74 -5.30 6.87
C SER A 235 4.64 -4.80 5.94
N PHE A 236 4.86 -5.04 4.66
CA PHE A 236 4.26 -4.47 3.45
C PHE A 236 2.92 -3.75 3.59
N ASN A 237 2.85 -2.56 2.99
CA ASN A 237 1.68 -1.69 3.03
C ASN A 237 0.69 -2.05 1.92
N GLU A 238 -0.51 -2.48 2.29
CA GLU A 238 -1.62 -2.80 1.40
C GLU A 238 -1.19 -3.66 0.20
N PRO A 239 -0.55 -4.82 0.42
CA PRO A 239 -0.10 -5.69 -0.67
C PRO A 239 -1.27 -6.23 -1.49
N ASP A 240 -2.47 -6.20 -0.95
CA ASP A 240 -3.72 -6.57 -1.60
C ASP A 240 -4.25 -5.50 -2.57
N LEU A 241 -3.71 -4.27 -2.57
CA LEU A 241 -4.15 -3.18 -3.43
C LEU A 241 -3.11 -2.87 -4.52
N SER A 242 -3.56 -2.83 -5.78
CA SER A 242 -2.68 -2.69 -6.96
C SER A 242 -1.95 -1.35 -7.06
N SER A 243 -2.48 -0.29 -6.46
CA SER A 243 -1.86 1.04 -6.40
C SER A 243 -0.89 1.21 -5.24
N GLN A 244 -0.72 0.19 -4.40
CA GLN A 244 0.14 0.20 -3.21
C GLN A 244 1.30 -0.77 -3.42
N SER A 245 1.68 -1.57 -2.41
CA SER A 245 2.81 -2.47 -2.57
C SER A 245 2.55 -3.61 -3.55
N ASN A 246 1.27 -3.96 -3.80
CA ASN A 246 0.81 -4.87 -4.85
C ASN A 246 1.62 -6.18 -4.93
N ILE A 247 1.45 -7.03 -3.91
CA ILE A 247 2.23 -8.25 -3.72
C ILE A 247 1.27 -9.44 -3.57
N SER A 248 1.55 -10.54 -4.27
CA SER A 248 0.79 -11.78 -4.06
C SER A 248 1.04 -12.33 -2.64
N PRO A 249 0.10 -13.08 -2.04
CA PRO A 249 0.32 -13.68 -0.73
C PRO A 249 1.58 -14.56 -0.65
N ALA A 250 1.89 -15.30 -1.72
CA ALA A 250 3.06 -16.17 -1.80
C ALA A 250 4.38 -15.39 -1.86
N ASP A 251 4.43 -14.33 -2.68
CA ASP A 251 5.62 -13.47 -2.76
C ASP A 251 5.82 -12.67 -1.47
N ALA A 252 4.73 -12.24 -0.83
CA ALA A 252 4.79 -11.59 0.48
C ALA A 252 5.33 -12.55 1.55
N ALA A 253 4.92 -13.82 1.56
CA ALA A 253 5.47 -14.83 2.48
C ALA A 253 6.98 -15.04 2.26
N ALA A 254 7.42 -15.17 1.00
CA ALA A 254 8.85 -15.29 0.67
C ALA A 254 9.64 -14.04 1.09
N GLY A 255 9.10 -12.85 0.81
CA GLY A 255 9.67 -11.57 1.21
C GLY A 255 9.73 -11.40 2.72
N PHE A 256 8.71 -11.85 3.45
CA PHE A 256 8.67 -11.80 4.91
C PHE A 256 9.78 -12.68 5.50
N LEU A 257 9.94 -13.91 5.01
CA LEU A 257 11.04 -14.80 5.41
C LEU A 257 12.41 -14.20 5.11
N GLN A 258 12.56 -13.52 3.97
CA GLN A 258 13.82 -12.94 3.57
C GLN A 258 14.19 -11.68 4.38
N TYR A 259 13.23 -10.79 4.60
CA TYR A 259 13.51 -9.43 5.08
C TYR A 259 13.05 -9.18 6.52
N MET A 260 11.98 -9.83 6.99
CA MET A 260 11.43 -9.63 8.35
C MET A 260 11.96 -10.68 9.32
N GLN A 261 11.95 -11.96 8.93
CA GLN A 261 12.35 -13.08 9.80
C GLN A 261 13.76 -12.96 10.42
N PRO A 262 14.77 -12.33 9.79
CA PRO A 262 16.08 -12.09 10.44
C PRO A 262 16.03 -11.25 11.74
N PHE A 263 14.91 -10.58 12.00
CA PHE A 263 14.63 -9.77 13.19
C PHE A 263 13.78 -10.48 14.24
N ALA A 264 13.32 -11.70 13.97
CA ALA A 264 12.61 -12.54 14.94
C ALA A 264 13.42 -12.68 16.24
N GLY A 265 12.77 -12.44 17.37
CA GLY A 265 13.40 -12.43 18.70
C GLY A 265 14.24 -11.19 19.03
N LYS A 266 14.39 -10.24 18.10
CA LYS A 266 15.00 -8.91 18.34
C LYS A 266 13.95 -7.80 18.42
N ALA A 267 12.85 -7.97 17.69
CA ALA A 267 11.67 -7.12 17.71
C ALA A 267 10.42 -8.00 17.45
N GLN A 268 9.24 -7.49 17.78
CA GLN A 268 7.98 -8.10 17.38
C GLN A 268 7.70 -7.77 15.91
N LEU A 269 7.27 -8.76 15.13
CA LEU A 269 7.09 -8.65 13.68
C LEU A 269 5.60 -8.62 13.31
N GLY A 270 5.20 -7.55 12.64
CA GLY A 270 3.84 -7.36 12.15
C GLY A 270 3.63 -7.97 10.77
N ALA A 271 2.54 -8.71 10.60
CA ALA A 271 2.07 -9.15 9.28
C ALA A 271 1.86 -7.94 8.34
N PRO A 272 1.79 -8.17 7.01
CA PRO A 272 1.48 -7.11 6.06
C PRO A 272 0.13 -6.46 6.40
N ALA A 273 0.04 -5.14 6.23
CA ALA A 273 -1.16 -4.37 6.53
C ALA A 273 -2.13 -4.44 5.35
N VAL A 274 -3.27 -5.12 5.52
CA VAL A 274 -4.26 -5.27 4.45
C VAL A 274 -5.36 -4.20 4.50
N THR A 275 -5.91 -3.85 3.34
CA THR A 275 -7.09 -2.98 3.25
C THR A 275 -8.34 -3.62 3.88
N ASN A 276 -9.43 -2.89 4.01
CA ASN A 276 -10.78 -3.43 4.28
C ASN A 276 -11.54 -3.86 3.00
N GLY A 277 -10.83 -4.10 1.90
CA GLY A 277 -11.41 -4.55 0.65
C GLY A 277 -12.02 -5.96 0.73
N GLY A 278 -13.08 -6.19 -0.05
CA GLY A 278 -13.68 -7.51 -0.19
C GLY A 278 -12.78 -8.49 -0.95
N SER A 279 -13.08 -9.78 -0.86
CA SER A 279 -12.33 -10.83 -1.57
C SER A 279 -12.13 -10.50 -3.05
N PRO A 280 -10.90 -10.67 -3.60
CA PRO A 280 -9.76 -11.37 -2.99
C PRO A 280 -8.85 -10.53 -2.08
N MET A 281 -9.19 -9.26 -1.84
CA MET A 281 -8.42 -8.34 -1.00
C MET A 281 -8.68 -8.55 0.50
N GLY A 282 -8.10 -7.68 1.33
CA GLY A 282 -8.36 -7.58 2.75
C GLY A 282 -8.13 -8.87 3.50
N LEU A 283 -9.11 -9.26 4.32
CA LEU A 283 -8.99 -10.45 5.19
C LEU A 283 -8.82 -11.76 4.41
N THR A 284 -9.26 -11.82 3.15
CA THR A 284 -9.01 -12.99 2.29
C THR A 284 -7.54 -13.07 1.88
N TRP A 285 -6.95 -11.94 1.49
CA TRP A 285 -5.52 -11.86 1.20
C TRP A 285 -4.68 -12.22 2.43
N LEU A 286 -5.06 -11.68 3.60
CA LEU A 286 -4.39 -11.95 4.87
C LEU A 286 -4.38 -13.45 5.21
N GLY A 287 -5.53 -14.12 5.11
CA GLY A 287 -5.62 -15.57 5.33
C GLY A 287 -4.71 -16.36 4.40
N ASN A 288 -4.71 -16.03 3.10
CA ASN A 288 -3.84 -16.68 2.12
C ASN A 288 -2.34 -16.45 2.41
N PHE A 289 -1.97 -15.27 2.93
CA PHE A 289 -0.59 -14.98 3.32
C PHE A 289 -0.19 -15.82 4.53
N LEU A 290 -1.04 -15.89 5.56
CA LEU A 290 -0.78 -16.68 6.76
C LEU A 290 -0.64 -18.17 6.43
N ASP A 291 -1.47 -18.69 5.51
CA ASP A 291 -1.38 -20.07 5.01
C ASP A 291 -0.08 -20.33 4.23
N ALA A 292 0.43 -19.33 3.51
CA ALA A 292 1.69 -19.43 2.78
C ALA A 292 2.94 -19.30 3.68
N CYS A 293 2.84 -18.60 4.81
CA CYS A 293 3.95 -18.22 5.69
C CYS A 293 4.08 -19.15 6.91
N THR A 294 4.09 -20.47 6.71
CA THR A 294 4.05 -21.45 7.83
C THR A 294 5.29 -21.43 8.75
N ASP A 295 6.44 -20.99 8.25
CA ASP A 295 7.69 -20.87 9.01
C ASP A 295 7.96 -19.44 9.53
N CYS A 296 6.98 -18.54 9.42
CA CYS A 296 7.13 -17.14 9.78
C CYS A 296 6.78 -16.88 11.25
N GLN A 297 7.63 -16.12 11.93
CA GLN A 297 7.26 -15.54 13.22
C GLN A 297 6.46 -14.26 12.96
N ILE A 298 5.17 -14.31 13.25
CA ILE A 298 4.24 -13.18 13.14
C ILE A 298 3.65 -12.97 14.52
N ASP A 299 4.01 -11.85 15.15
CA ASP A 299 3.66 -11.51 16.52
C ASP A 299 2.35 -10.71 16.61
N PHE A 300 2.04 -9.92 15.57
CA PHE A 300 0.80 -9.15 15.46
C PHE A 300 0.36 -9.00 14.00
N VAL A 301 -0.90 -8.61 13.79
CA VAL A 301 -1.51 -8.45 12.46
C VAL A 301 -1.92 -7.00 12.26
N CYS A 302 -1.53 -6.43 11.11
CA CYS A 302 -1.88 -5.05 10.75
C CYS A 302 -3.11 -5.03 9.83
N ILE A 303 -4.03 -4.10 10.07
CA ILE A 303 -5.21 -3.88 9.22
C ILE A 303 -5.49 -2.40 9.03
N HIS A 304 -6.08 -2.07 7.88
CA HIS A 304 -6.59 -0.75 7.56
C HIS A 304 -8.11 -0.75 7.45
N TRP A 305 -8.72 0.40 7.71
CA TRP A 305 -10.16 0.61 7.53
C TRP A 305 -10.52 1.99 7.01
N TYR A 306 -11.16 2.01 5.84
CA TYR A 306 -11.75 3.18 5.20
C TYR A 306 -13.12 2.77 4.65
N ASN A 307 -14.19 2.95 5.43
CA ASN A 307 -15.54 2.58 5.00
C ASN A 307 -16.61 3.45 5.67
N GLY A 308 -16.52 4.77 5.48
CA GLY A 308 -17.49 5.70 6.05
C GLY A 308 -17.23 6.02 7.53
N GLY A 309 -18.29 6.37 8.26
CA GLY A 309 -18.23 6.74 9.70
C GLY A 309 -19.06 5.81 10.59
N ASP A 310 -19.34 4.58 10.14
CA ASP A 310 -20.11 3.60 10.90
C ASP A 310 -19.21 2.90 11.93
N ALA A 311 -19.36 3.29 13.20
CA ALA A 311 -18.57 2.76 14.31
C ALA A 311 -18.84 1.27 14.58
N ASP A 312 -20.09 0.82 14.43
CA ASP A 312 -20.44 -0.58 14.66
C ASP A 312 -19.85 -1.46 13.56
N ALA A 313 -19.96 -1.04 12.30
CA ALA A 313 -19.34 -1.74 11.18
C ALA A 313 -17.81 -1.80 11.29
N PHE A 314 -17.17 -0.74 11.81
CA PHE A 314 -15.74 -0.75 12.10
C PHE A 314 -15.38 -1.77 13.18
N MET A 315 -16.09 -1.78 14.31
CA MET A 315 -15.81 -2.73 15.39
C MET A 315 -16.12 -4.19 14.99
N ASP A 316 -17.15 -4.42 14.18
CA ASP A 316 -17.42 -5.73 13.57
C ASP A 316 -16.27 -6.17 12.63
N TYR A 317 -15.67 -5.25 11.89
CA TYR A 317 -14.50 -5.53 11.06
C TYR A 317 -13.27 -5.87 11.91
N VAL A 318 -13.05 -5.18 13.03
CA VAL A 318 -11.98 -5.50 13.99
C VAL A 318 -12.13 -6.93 14.52
N ASP A 319 -13.34 -7.37 14.81
CA ASP A 319 -13.62 -8.73 15.28
C ASP A 319 -13.36 -9.80 14.21
N GLN A 320 -13.75 -9.53 12.97
CA GLN A 320 -13.46 -10.39 11.83
C GLN A 320 -11.96 -10.48 11.56
N ALA A 321 -11.27 -9.34 11.60
CA ALA A 321 -9.82 -9.26 11.39
C ALA A 321 -9.04 -10.03 12.45
N TYR A 322 -9.44 -9.94 13.72
CA TYR A 322 -8.81 -10.69 14.81
C TYR A 322 -8.90 -12.20 14.55
N THR A 323 -10.07 -12.66 14.13
CA THR A 323 -10.30 -14.06 13.80
C THR A 323 -9.49 -14.49 12.57
N ALA A 324 -9.52 -13.71 11.49
CA ALA A 324 -8.78 -13.99 10.26
C ALA A 324 -7.26 -13.96 10.47
N GLY A 325 -6.77 -13.12 11.38
CA GLY A 325 -5.37 -13.02 11.79
C GLY A 325 -4.87 -14.17 12.67
N GLY A 326 -5.71 -15.18 12.93
CA GLY A 326 -5.39 -16.31 13.80
C GLY A 326 -5.38 -15.94 15.28
N ASN A 327 -6.24 -14.99 15.69
CA ASN A 327 -6.39 -14.49 17.06
C ASN A 327 -5.12 -13.82 17.62
N ARG A 328 -4.26 -13.32 16.74
CA ARG A 328 -3.09 -12.50 17.11
C ARG A 328 -3.53 -11.08 17.46
N PRO A 329 -2.79 -10.38 18.34
CA PRO A 329 -3.06 -8.97 18.62
C PRO A 329 -3.10 -8.14 17.33
N LEU A 330 -4.10 -7.26 17.23
CA LEU A 330 -4.29 -6.38 16.09
C LEU A 330 -3.56 -5.06 16.29
N TRP A 331 -2.96 -4.60 15.20
CA TRP A 331 -2.52 -3.23 15.00
C TRP A 331 -3.40 -2.61 13.92
N ILE A 332 -4.22 -1.63 14.30
CA ILE A 332 -5.04 -0.90 13.33
C ILE A 332 -4.20 0.30 12.88
N THR A 333 -3.28 0.04 11.94
CA THR A 333 -2.26 1.02 11.53
C THR A 333 -2.87 2.19 10.77
N GLU A 334 -4.04 1.99 10.17
CA GLU A 334 -4.84 3.06 9.58
C GLU A 334 -6.32 2.84 9.84
N PHE A 335 -7.00 3.87 10.30
CA PHE A 335 -8.47 3.94 10.23
C PHE A 335 -8.91 5.39 10.11
N GLN A 336 -9.99 5.62 9.38
CA GLN A 336 -10.56 6.95 9.23
C GLN A 336 -12.08 6.88 9.18
N GLY A 337 -12.74 7.61 10.08
CA GLY A 337 -14.16 7.92 9.92
C GLY A 337 -14.31 8.96 8.81
N GLU A 338 -15.11 8.69 7.78
CA GLU A 338 -15.39 9.69 6.75
C GLU A 338 -16.54 10.63 7.15
N GLY A 339 -16.58 11.82 6.55
CA GLY A 339 -17.61 12.83 6.80
C GLY A 339 -17.01 14.20 7.11
N ASP A 340 -17.85 15.12 7.56
CA ASP A 340 -17.39 16.42 8.05
C ASP A 340 -16.70 16.30 9.42
N ALA A 341 -16.07 17.38 9.88
CA ALA A 341 -15.32 17.37 11.14
C ALA A 341 -16.17 16.95 12.36
N THR A 342 -17.48 17.19 12.36
CA THR A 342 -18.38 16.77 13.45
C THR A 342 -18.62 15.27 13.42
N ALA A 343 -18.88 14.72 12.23
CA ALA A 343 -19.04 13.28 12.03
C ALA A 343 -17.76 12.52 12.40
N GLN A 344 -16.59 13.01 11.96
CA GLN A 344 -15.29 12.42 12.30
C GLN A 344 -15.03 12.42 13.81
N ASN A 345 -15.33 13.53 14.50
CA ASN A 345 -15.20 13.60 15.95
C ASN A 345 -16.14 12.63 16.66
N SER A 346 -17.41 12.57 16.24
CA SER A 346 -18.42 11.66 16.83
C SER A 346 -18.01 10.19 16.66
N PHE A 347 -17.44 9.86 15.49
CA PHE A 347 -16.87 8.53 15.25
C PHE A 347 -15.73 8.22 16.23
N LEU A 348 -14.76 9.13 16.39
CA LEU A 348 -13.65 8.95 17.33
C LEU A 348 -14.11 8.82 18.78
N GLU A 349 -15.04 9.66 19.23
CA GLU A 349 -15.64 9.58 20.57
C GLU A 349 -16.27 8.20 20.84
N THR A 350 -16.77 7.54 19.80
CA THR A 350 -17.40 6.22 19.90
C THR A 350 -16.39 5.08 19.89
N VAL A 351 -15.41 5.12 18.97
CA VAL A 351 -14.52 3.96 18.74
C VAL A 351 -13.31 3.94 19.67
N ILE A 352 -12.78 5.10 20.08
CA ILE A 352 -11.57 5.15 20.92
C ILE A 352 -11.73 4.39 22.24
N PRO A 353 -12.78 4.60 23.05
CA PRO A 353 -12.96 3.85 24.29
C PRO A 353 -13.07 2.33 24.06
N GLN A 354 -13.66 1.93 22.92
CA GLN A 354 -13.80 0.52 22.57
C GLN A 354 -12.46 -0.11 22.16
N LEU A 355 -11.64 0.60 21.37
CA LEU A 355 -10.30 0.16 21.00
C LEU A 355 -9.37 0.07 22.22
N ASP A 356 -9.44 1.04 23.12
CA ASP A 356 -8.66 1.04 24.36
C ASP A 356 -9.08 -0.10 25.31
N ALA A 357 -10.37 -0.39 25.42
CA ALA A 357 -10.88 -1.50 26.22
C ALA A 357 -10.68 -2.89 25.58
N SER A 358 -10.54 -2.97 24.25
CA SER A 358 -10.49 -4.25 23.54
C SER A 358 -9.19 -5.01 23.79
N PRO A 359 -9.22 -6.26 24.29
CA PRO A 359 -8.01 -7.08 24.44
C PRO A 359 -7.47 -7.59 23.09
N LYS A 360 -8.25 -7.45 22.00
CA LYS A 360 -7.88 -7.86 20.65
C LYS A 360 -6.93 -6.84 20.00
N VAL A 361 -7.06 -5.58 20.38
CA VAL A 361 -6.31 -4.46 19.80
C VAL A 361 -5.14 -4.12 20.71
N ALA A 362 -3.92 -4.25 20.19
CA ALA A 362 -2.69 -3.87 20.88
C ALA A 362 -2.32 -2.41 20.59
N ARG A 363 -2.46 -1.96 19.34
CA ARG A 363 -2.14 -0.58 18.92
C ARG A 363 -3.06 -0.11 17.81
N TYR A 364 -3.23 1.20 17.68
CA TYR A 364 -3.98 1.80 16.57
C TYR A 364 -3.53 3.23 16.27
N ALA A 365 -3.63 3.68 15.02
CA ALA A 365 -3.31 5.03 14.59
C ALA A 365 -4.40 5.55 13.64
N TYR A 366 -4.97 6.72 13.96
CA TYR A 366 -5.91 7.38 13.07
C TYR A 366 -5.15 7.92 11.87
N PHE A 367 -5.75 7.88 10.68
CA PHE A 367 -5.15 8.44 9.47
C PHE A 367 -5.51 9.94 9.35
N MET A 368 -4.63 10.90 9.64
CA MET A 368 -3.24 10.83 10.09
C MET A 368 -2.83 12.16 10.78
N ALA A 369 -1.65 12.20 11.38
CA ALA A 369 -1.03 13.42 11.89
C ALA A 369 -0.57 14.32 10.73
N SER A 370 -1.48 15.18 10.28
CA SER A 370 -1.23 16.20 9.26
C SER A 370 -2.00 17.48 9.55
N ASP A 371 -1.55 18.58 8.96
CA ASP A 371 -2.30 19.83 8.90
C ASP A 371 -3.65 19.62 8.18
N GLY A 372 -4.69 20.28 8.69
CA GLY A 372 -6.07 20.11 8.22
C GLY A 372 -6.74 18.81 8.67
N ASN A 373 -6.06 17.96 9.46
CA ASN A 373 -6.59 16.70 9.99
C ASN A 373 -6.47 16.67 11.52
N LEU A 374 -5.58 15.84 12.10
CA LEU A 374 -5.36 15.84 13.56
C LEU A 374 -4.69 17.15 14.04
N LEU A 375 -4.03 17.89 13.16
CA LEU A 375 -3.52 19.22 13.45
C LEU A 375 -4.27 20.26 12.63
N SER A 376 -4.58 21.40 13.25
CA SER A 376 -5.18 22.54 12.56
C SER A 376 -4.12 23.29 11.73
N SER A 377 -2.94 23.49 12.31
CA SER A 377 -1.74 24.02 11.65
C SER A 377 -0.51 23.81 12.53
N GLY A 378 0.59 23.35 11.93
CA GLY A 378 1.84 23.08 12.63
C GLY A 378 1.58 22.16 13.81
N THR A 379 2.02 22.52 15.00
CA THR A 379 1.87 21.70 16.22
C THR A 379 0.55 21.93 16.97
N SER A 380 -0.36 22.76 16.44
CA SER A 380 -1.64 23.06 17.07
C SER A 380 -2.67 22.00 16.72
N LEU A 381 -3.15 21.25 17.71
CA LEU A 381 -4.17 20.22 17.50
C LEU A 381 -5.47 20.82 16.97
N SER A 382 -6.14 20.07 16.09
CA SER A 382 -7.52 20.35 15.73
C SER A 382 -8.47 19.83 16.82
N ALA A 383 -9.78 20.06 16.66
CA ALA A 383 -10.78 19.40 17.50
C ALA A 383 -10.66 17.87 17.41
N LEU A 384 -10.48 17.35 16.19
CA LEU A 384 -10.30 15.92 15.96
C LEU A 384 -9.02 15.37 16.62
N GLY A 385 -7.90 16.10 16.50
CA GLY A 385 -6.66 15.75 17.18
C GLY A 385 -6.76 15.76 18.69
N THR A 386 -7.53 16.71 19.24
CA THR A 386 -7.80 16.78 20.69
C THR A 386 -8.60 15.56 21.14
N THR A 387 -9.67 15.20 20.42
CA THR A 387 -10.46 13.99 20.68
C THR A 387 -9.57 12.74 20.60
N PHE A 388 -8.77 12.61 19.54
CA PHE A 388 -7.86 11.47 19.39
C PHE A 388 -6.84 11.36 20.53
N ALA A 389 -6.28 12.49 20.96
CA ALA A 389 -5.19 12.51 21.93
C ALA A 389 -5.64 12.42 23.40
N PHE A 390 -6.87 12.85 23.72
CA PHE A 390 -7.29 13.09 25.10
C PHE A 390 -8.68 12.58 25.50
N THR A 391 -9.45 11.97 24.59
CA THR A 391 -10.64 11.21 25.01
C THR A 391 -10.23 10.07 25.93
N ASP A 392 -10.96 9.84 27.02
CA ASP A 392 -10.71 8.77 28.00
C ASP A 392 -11.43 7.46 27.68
#